data_AF-A0AAW3S0A1-F1
#
_entry.id   AF-A0AAW3S0A1-F1
#
_cell.length_a   1.000
_cell.length_b   1.000
_cell.length_c   1.000
_cell.angle_alpha   90.00
_cell.angle_beta   90.00
_cell.angle_gamma   90.00
#
_symmetry.space_group_name_H-M   'P 1'
#
loop_
_entity.id
_entity.type
_entity.pdbx_description
1 polymer ?
#
loop_
_entity_poly.entity_id
_entity_poly.type
_entity_poly.pdbx_seq_one_letter_code
_entity_poly.pdbx_strand_id
1 'polypeptide(L)'
;MRRHSIAVILAAALPLCGFGSCSTTSKPDIPRVVYVTVEKLVAPPAELTQPCPITRAQERSVEKVVSAYNANILSLQQCNKQLGEIGQLGSK
;
A
#
# COMPACT_ATOMS: atom_id res chain seq x y z
N MET A 1 -40.81 -6.47 -59.41
CA MET A 1 -41.10 -5.47 -58.36
C MET A 1 -40.82 -5.91 -56.91
N ARG A 2 -40.62 -7.20 -56.57
CA ARG A 2 -40.35 -7.64 -55.18
C ARG A 2 -38.96 -7.31 -54.61
N ARG A 3 -37.96 -7.08 -55.46
CA ARG A 3 -36.57 -6.80 -55.04
C ARG A 3 -36.35 -5.36 -54.56
N HIS A 4 -37.22 -4.44 -54.97
CA HIS A 4 -37.10 -3.03 -54.60
C HIS A 4 -37.75 -2.74 -53.24
N SER A 5 -38.76 -3.50 -52.85
CA SER A 5 -39.40 -3.40 -51.53
C SER A 5 -38.46 -3.81 -50.39
N ILE A 6 -37.63 -4.85 -50.61
CA ILE A 6 -36.68 -5.35 -49.59
C ILE A 6 -35.53 -4.35 -49.37
N ALA A 7 -35.05 -3.72 -50.44
CA ALA A 7 -33.98 -2.72 -50.36
C ALA A 7 -34.41 -1.46 -49.60
N VAL A 8 -35.68 -1.03 -49.74
CA VAL A 8 -36.23 0.13 -49.03
C VAL A 8 -36.40 -0.17 -47.54
N ILE A 9 -36.82 -1.38 -47.17
CA ILE A 9 -36.97 -1.79 -45.76
C ILE A 9 -35.60 -1.87 -45.06
N LEU A 10 -34.57 -2.40 -45.74
CA LEU A 10 -33.20 -2.44 -45.22
C LEU A 10 -32.58 -1.04 -45.08
N ALA A 11 -32.81 -0.15 -46.05
CA ALA A 11 -32.35 1.24 -45.99
C ALA A 11 -33.02 2.04 -44.87
N ALA A 12 -34.29 1.75 -44.56
CA ALA A 12 -35.05 2.39 -43.49
C ALA A 12 -34.75 1.83 -42.08
N ALA A 13 -34.19 0.61 -41.99
CA ALA A 13 -33.80 -0.01 -40.71
C ALA A 13 -32.37 0.32 -40.27
N LEU A 14 -31.49 0.69 -41.21
CA LEU A 14 -30.10 1.10 -40.93
C LEU A 14 -29.93 2.33 -40.01
N PRO A 15 -30.78 3.38 -40.03
CA PRO A 15 -30.61 4.53 -39.13
C PRO A 15 -31.10 4.23 -37.71
N LEU A 16 -31.93 3.20 -37.49
CA LEU A 16 -32.43 2.81 -36.16
C LEU A 16 -31.40 2.03 -35.34
N CYS A 17 -30.40 1.43 -35.99
CA CYS A 17 -29.28 0.74 -35.32
C CYS A 17 -28.00 1.58 -35.25
N GLY A 18 -28.01 2.82 -35.76
CA GLY A 18 -26.79 3.61 -36.00
C GLY A 18 -26.60 4.86 -35.13
N PHE A 19 -27.58 5.25 -34.31
CA PHE A 19 -27.51 6.49 -33.50
C PHE A 19 -27.92 6.30 -32.03
N GLY A 20 -27.77 5.08 -31.51
CA GLY A 20 -27.85 4.82 -30.08
C GLY A 20 -26.50 5.10 -29.42
N SER A 21 -26.29 6.34 -28.96
CA SER A 21 -25.32 6.75 -27.94
C SER A 21 -24.08 5.86 -27.81
N CYS A 22 -23.08 6.12 -28.67
CA CYS A 22 -21.71 5.79 -28.34
C CYS A 22 -21.42 6.51 -27.01
N SER A 23 -21.36 5.72 -25.95
CA SER A 23 -21.04 6.11 -24.59
C SER A 23 -19.91 7.12 -24.65
N THR A 24 -20.17 8.35 -24.18
CA THR A 24 -19.13 9.32 -23.93
C THR A 24 -18.16 8.69 -22.94
N THR A 25 -17.13 8.05 -23.48
CA THR A 25 -16.05 7.44 -22.71
C THR A 25 -15.27 8.59 -22.15
N SER A 26 -15.74 9.12 -21.01
CA SER A 26 -14.94 9.96 -20.15
C SER A 26 -13.83 9.07 -19.60
N LYS A 27 -12.68 9.07 -20.26
CA LYS A 27 -11.49 8.41 -19.74
C LYS A 27 -11.28 8.97 -18.32
N PRO A 28 -11.27 8.12 -17.27
CA PRO A 28 -10.99 8.59 -15.93
C PRO A 28 -9.63 9.31 -15.96
N ASP A 29 -9.59 10.54 -15.48
CA ASP A 29 -8.33 11.25 -15.36
C ASP A 29 -7.43 10.43 -14.41
N ILE A 30 -6.25 10.06 -14.90
CA ILE A 30 -5.34 9.22 -14.11
C ILE A 30 -4.82 10.11 -12.98
N PRO A 31 -5.00 9.73 -11.70
CA PRO A 31 -4.59 10.57 -10.60
C PRO A 31 -3.09 10.86 -10.73
N ARG A 32 -2.75 12.14 -10.74
CA ARG A 32 -1.35 12.59 -10.78
C ARG A 32 -0.71 12.29 -9.43
N VAL A 33 0.48 11.71 -9.45
CA VAL A 33 1.29 11.54 -8.25
C VAL A 33 1.70 12.93 -7.76
N VAL A 34 1.21 13.34 -6.59
CA VAL A 34 1.56 14.60 -5.94
C VAL A 34 2.64 14.30 -4.91
N TYR A 35 3.82 14.90 -5.07
CA TYR A 35 4.86 14.87 -4.06
C TYR A 35 4.69 16.07 -3.15
N VAL A 36 4.65 15.83 -1.84
CA VAL A 36 4.51 16.88 -0.82
C VAL A 36 5.84 17.01 -0.09
N THR A 37 6.37 18.24 0.00
CA THR A 37 7.55 18.53 0.80
C THR A 37 7.18 18.55 2.27
N VAL A 38 7.85 17.72 3.07
CA VAL A 38 7.65 17.69 4.52
C VAL A 38 8.38 18.89 5.13
N GLU A 39 7.65 19.80 5.77
CA GLU A 39 8.20 21.08 6.27
C GLU A 39 9.15 20.91 7.46
N LYS A 40 8.93 19.90 8.31
CA LYS A 40 9.73 19.66 9.50
C LYS A 40 9.76 18.18 9.84
N LEU A 41 10.97 17.66 10.06
CA LEU A 41 11.18 16.35 10.65
C LEU A 41 11.04 16.51 12.17
N VAL A 42 10.01 15.90 12.76
CA VAL A 42 9.79 15.92 14.20
C VAL A 42 10.38 14.65 14.78
N ALA A 43 11.29 14.80 15.75
CA ALA A 43 11.81 13.67 16.50
C ALA A 43 10.66 12.94 17.21
N PRO A 44 10.61 11.60 17.20
CA PRO A 44 9.62 10.88 17.97
C PRO A 44 9.81 11.15 19.47
N PRO A 45 8.73 11.18 20.27
CA PRO A 45 8.80 11.23 21.72
C PRO A 45 9.72 10.14 22.28
N ALA A 46 10.51 10.48 23.30
CA ALA A 46 11.55 9.60 23.84
C ALA A 46 10.98 8.28 24.38
N GLU A 47 9.74 8.30 24.86
CA GLU A 47 8.97 7.15 25.33
C GLU A 47 8.78 6.10 24.24
N LEU A 48 8.68 6.52 22.98
CA LEU A 48 8.45 5.64 21.84
C LEU A 48 9.75 5.07 21.24
N THR A 49 10.91 5.61 21.62
CA THR A 49 12.23 5.13 21.18
C THR A 49 12.97 4.35 22.27
N GLN A 50 12.32 4.06 23.40
CA GLN A 50 12.97 3.30 24.47
C GLN A 50 13.26 1.85 24.03
N PRO A 51 14.42 1.29 24.38
CA PRO A 51 14.77 -0.07 24.02
C PRO A 51 13.88 -1.09 24.74
N CYS A 52 13.45 -2.12 24.02
CA CYS A 52 12.72 -3.24 24.57
C CYS A 52 13.62 -4.11 25.47
N PRO A 53 13.10 -4.66 26.59
CA PRO A 53 13.87 -5.52 27.47
C PRO A 53 14.20 -6.85 26.78
N ILE A 54 15.49 -7.20 26.75
CA ILE A 54 15.97 -8.47 26.21
C ILE A 54 16.31 -9.41 27.37
N THR A 55 15.41 -10.34 27.67
CA THR A 55 15.65 -11.37 28.70
C THR A 55 16.52 -12.47 28.11
N ARG A 56 17.75 -12.63 28.62
CA ARG A 56 18.62 -13.76 28.27
C ARG A 56 18.51 -14.85 29.33
N ALA A 57 18.58 -16.10 28.91
CA ALA A 57 18.67 -17.21 29.85
C ALA A 57 19.99 -17.13 30.63
N GLN A 58 19.91 -16.86 31.93
CA GLN A 58 21.08 -16.86 32.82
C GLN A 58 21.58 -18.29 33.11
N GLU A 59 20.68 -19.27 33.05
CA GLU A 59 20.95 -20.67 33.35
C GLU A 59 20.96 -21.52 32.07
N ARG A 60 21.86 -22.49 32.01
CA ARG A 60 21.99 -23.44 30.90
C ARG A 60 20.97 -24.58 30.99
N SER A 61 19.70 -24.26 31.22
CA SER A 61 18.60 -25.24 31.11
C SER A 61 17.89 -25.07 29.77
N VAL A 62 17.47 -26.20 29.18
CA VAL A 62 16.85 -26.23 27.85
C VAL A 62 15.58 -25.37 27.84
N GLU A 63 14.80 -25.41 28.91
CA GLU A 63 13.55 -24.67 29.06
C GLU A 63 13.80 -23.16 29.12
N LYS A 64 14.84 -22.71 29.82
CA LYS A 64 15.20 -21.29 29.90
C LYS A 64 15.79 -20.78 28.59
N VAL A 65 16.60 -21.60 27.91
CA VAL A 65 17.15 -21.24 26.59
C VAL A 65 16.05 -21.17 25.53
N VAL A 66 15.15 -22.16 25.49
CA VAL A 66 14.04 -22.19 24.52
C VAL A 66 13.06 -21.05 24.77
N SER A 67 12.70 -20.74 26.02
CA SER A 67 11.83 -19.59 26.32
C SER A 67 12.47 -18.25 25.95
N ALA A 68 13.77 -18.09 26.18
CA ALA A 68 14.53 -16.92 25.76
C ALA A 68 14.64 -16.80 24.22
N TYR A 69 14.88 -17.91 23.51
CA TYR A 69 14.94 -17.91 22.04
C TYR A 69 13.56 -17.79 21.38
N ASN A 70 12.49 -18.38 21.94
CA ASN A 70 11.11 -18.19 21.50
C ASN A 70 10.63 -16.74 21.67
N ALA A 71 11.16 -16.02 22.65
CA ALA A 71 10.96 -14.57 22.77
C ALA A 71 11.69 -13.76 21.67
N ASN A 72 12.34 -14.44 20.70
CA ASN A 72 12.94 -13.88 19.50
C ASN A 72 13.94 -12.75 19.78
N ILE A 73 14.93 -13.06 20.63
CA ILE A 73 16.01 -12.15 21.05
C ILE A 73 16.65 -11.43 19.86
N LEU A 74 16.89 -12.13 18.74
CA LEU A 74 17.51 -11.53 17.55
C LEU A 74 16.64 -10.42 16.96
N SER A 75 15.32 -10.62 16.90
CA SER A 75 14.39 -9.60 16.41
C SER A 75 14.28 -8.42 17.38
N LEU A 76 14.30 -8.67 18.70
CA LEU A 76 14.34 -7.60 19.70
C LEU A 76 15.64 -6.80 19.65
N GLN A 77 16.78 -7.45 19.42
CA GLN A 77 18.07 -6.77 19.23
C GLN A 77 18.05 -5.89 17.99
N GLN A 78 17.52 -6.40 16.87
CA GLN A 78 17.41 -5.65 15.63
C GLN A 78 16.45 -4.46 15.77
N CYS A 79 15.30 -4.67 16.43
CA CYS A 79 14.34 -3.61 16.73
C CYS A 79 14.98 -2.50 17.57
N ASN A 80 15.67 -2.85 18.66
CA ASN A 80 16.35 -1.87 19.52
C ASN A 80 17.44 -1.09 18.77
N LYS A 81 18.15 -1.75 17.84
CA LYS A 81 19.12 -1.07 16.97
C LYS A 81 18.43 -0.01 16.09
N GLN A 82 17.32 -0.37 15.45
CA GLN A 82 16.55 0.55 14.61
C GLN A 82 15.95 1.71 15.42
N LEU A 83 15.46 1.47 16.63
CA LEU A 83 14.98 2.54 17.51
C LEU A 83 16.10 3.52 17.90
N GLY A 84 17.31 3.02 18.14
CA GLY A 84 18.48 3.86 18.39
C GLY A 84 18.89 4.70 17.17
N GLU A 85 18.75 4.16 15.96
CA GLU A 85 18.99 4.90 14.71
C GLU A 85 17.95 6.02 14.53
N ILE A 86 16.67 5.75 14.80
CA ILE A 86 15.58 6.73 14.74
C ILE A 86 15.80 7.87 15.73
N GLY A 87 16.21 7.57 16.98
CA GLY A 87 16.51 8.60 17.98
C GLY A 87 17.65 9.54 17.55
N GLN A 88 18.63 9.03 16.80
CA GLN A 88 19.74 9.84 16.27
C GLN A 88 19.31 10.76 15.13
N LEU A 89 18.33 10.35 14.31
CA LEU A 89 17.78 11.18 13.24
C LEU A 89 17.03 12.41 13.77
N GLY A 90 16.42 12.31 14.96
CA GLY A 90 15.74 13.42 15.63
C GLY A 90 16.64 14.38 16.42
N SER A 91 17.94 14.08 16.56
CA SER A 91 18.90 14.91 17.32
C SER A 91 19.74 15.85 16.43
N LYS A 92 19.45 15.93 15.12
CA LYS A 92 20.06 16.89 14.18
C LYS A 92 19.08 18.03 13.88
#